data_AF-A0A1S1R1L8-F1
#
_entry.id   AF-A0A1S1R1L8-F1
#
_cell.length_a   1.000
_cell.length_b   1.000
_cell.length_c   1.000
_cell.angle_alpha   90.00
_cell.angle_beta   90.00
_cell.angle_gamma   90.00
#
_symmetry.space_group_name_H-M   'P 1'
#
loop_
_entity.id
_entity.type
_entity.pdbx_description
1 polymer ?
#
loop_
_entity_poly.entity_id
_entity_poly.type
_entity_poly.pdbx_seq_one_letter_code
_entity_poly.pdbx_strand_id
1 'polypeptide(L)'
;MGGKWTVPYGLYRAHLHYSAPRGIQTGVTAKDLDLLLRTLINMFDHDRSATRGEMATRGLHVFSHPDTFGAAPAHTLADRIRTQKISTGEPRSFHDHKIDVDDDHLHPHPHPRMTARGQCP
;
A
#
# COMPACT_ATOMS: atom_id res chain seq x y z
N MET A 1 -22.07 -25.88 16.80
CA MET A 1 -21.07 -24.86 17.23
C MET A 1 -20.45 -24.27 15.97
N GLY A 2 -20.63 -22.96 15.73
CA GLY A 2 -20.07 -22.30 14.55
C GLY A 2 -18.60 -21.91 14.81
N GLY A 3 -17.68 -22.49 14.03
CA GLY A 3 -16.28 -22.06 14.04
C GLY A 3 -16.12 -20.76 13.26
N LYS A 4 -15.53 -19.73 13.89
CA LYS A 4 -15.10 -18.53 13.17
C LYS A 4 -13.68 -18.77 12.65
N TRP A 5 -13.55 -18.89 11.34
CA TRP A 5 -12.25 -18.94 10.68
C TRP A 5 -11.61 -17.55 10.78
N THR A 6 -10.48 -17.45 11.48
CA THR A 6 -9.74 -16.20 11.65
C THR A 6 -8.30 -16.41 11.26
N VAL A 7 -7.72 -15.39 10.61
CA VAL A 7 -6.29 -15.35 10.33
C VAL A 7 -5.62 -14.67 11.52
N PRO A 8 -4.66 -15.31 12.21
CA PRO A 8 -4.08 -14.71 13.40
C PRO A 8 -3.27 -13.44 13.10
N TYR A 9 -2.56 -13.43 11.97
CA TYR A 9 -1.94 -12.24 11.40
C TYR A 9 -1.66 -12.46 9.91
N GLY A 10 -1.88 -11.44 9.09
CA GLY A 10 -1.59 -11.49 7.67
C GLY A 10 -1.17 -10.12 7.16
N LEU A 11 -0.01 -10.05 6.50
CA LEU A 11 0.44 -8.86 5.80
C LEU A 11 0.12 -9.02 4.31
N TYR A 12 -0.90 -8.30 3.84
CA TYR A 12 -1.37 -8.35 2.46
C TYR A 12 -0.75 -7.23 1.64
N ARG A 13 -0.36 -7.54 0.39
CA ARG A 13 0.15 -6.56 -0.59
C ARG A 13 -0.81 -6.51 -1.78
N ALA A 14 -1.34 -5.33 -2.06
CA ALA A 14 -2.18 -5.06 -3.23
C ALA A 14 -1.40 -4.22 -4.25
N HIS A 15 -1.60 -4.51 -5.54
CA HIS A 15 -1.01 -3.78 -6.64
C HIS A 15 -2.13 -3.07 -7.39
N LEU A 16 -2.02 -1.75 -7.51
CA LEU A 16 -3.01 -0.91 -8.17
C LEU A 16 -2.37 -0.26 -9.39
N HIS A 17 -3.04 -0.37 -10.53
CA HIS A 17 -2.60 0.24 -11.78
C HIS A 17 -3.68 1.21 -12.25
N TYR A 18 -3.27 2.45 -12.51
CA TYR A 18 -4.14 3.48 -13.04
C TYR A 18 -3.65 3.90 -14.43
N SER A 19 -4.57 3.93 -15.40
CA SER A 19 -4.26 4.29 -16.78
C SER A 19 -4.72 5.73 -17.06
N ALA A 20 -3.77 6.62 -17.29
CA ALA A 20 -4.05 8.03 -17.57
C ALA A 20 -4.93 8.25 -18.82
N PRO A 21 -4.75 7.54 -19.96
CA PRO A 21 -5.63 7.70 -21.13
C PRO A 21 -7.10 7.38 -20.83
N ARG A 22 -7.36 6.35 -20.00
CA ARG A 22 -8.72 6.03 -19.55
C ARG A 22 -9.27 7.10 -18.62
N GLY A 23 -8.44 7.62 -17.73
CA GLY A 23 -8.79 8.74 -16.85
C GLY A 23 -9.28 9.97 -17.59
N ILE A 24 -8.59 10.33 -18.69
CA ILE A 24 -8.99 11.45 -19.56
C ILE A 24 -10.36 11.19 -20.19
N GLN A 25 -10.61 9.97 -20.67
CA GLN A 25 -11.91 9.62 -21.28
C GLN A 25 -13.06 9.64 -20.27
N THR A 26 -12.81 9.28 -19.02
CA THR A 26 -13.84 9.25 -17.97
C THR A 26 -13.95 10.56 -17.19
N GLY A 27 -13.10 11.56 -17.51
CA GLY A 27 -13.10 12.87 -16.83
C GLY A 27 -12.54 12.83 -15.40
N VAL A 28 -11.72 11.85 -15.06
CA VAL A 28 -11.08 11.75 -13.75
C VAL A 28 -10.07 12.87 -13.58
N THR A 29 -10.19 13.61 -12.48
CA THR A 29 -9.32 14.75 -12.17
C THR A 29 -8.25 14.36 -11.15
N ALA A 30 -7.23 15.22 -11.01
CA ALA A 30 -6.22 15.04 -9.97
C ALA A 30 -6.81 15.04 -8.55
N LYS A 31 -7.94 15.74 -8.33
CA LYS A 31 -8.64 15.74 -7.03
C LYS A 31 -9.28 14.39 -6.72
N ASP A 32 -9.82 13.71 -7.72
CA ASP A 32 -10.42 12.39 -7.56
C ASP A 32 -9.34 11.35 -7.23
N LEU A 33 -8.17 11.48 -7.85
CA LEU A 33 -7.02 10.62 -7.54
C LEU A 33 -6.52 10.86 -6.11
N ASP A 34 -6.41 12.13 -5.67
CA ASP A 34 -6.05 12.46 -4.29
C ASP A 34 -7.09 11.91 -3.30
N LEU A 35 -8.38 11.99 -3.62
CA LEU A 35 -9.45 11.40 -2.82
C LEU A 35 -9.33 9.87 -2.74
N LEU A 36 -9.04 9.20 -3.86
CA LEU A 36 -8.80 7.76 -3.89
C LEU A 36 -7.64 7.37 -2.97
N LEU A 37 -6.50 8.07 -3.06
CA LEU A 37 -5.34 7.80 -2.22
C LEU A 37 -5.64 8.00 -0.73
N ARG A 38 -6.36 9.08 -0.36
CA ARG A 38 -6.81 9.30 1.02
C ARG A 38 -7.75 8.20 1.50
N THR A 39 -8.64 7.75 0.63
CA THR A 39 -9.60 6.68 0.95
C THR A 39 -8.87 5.36 1.21
N LEU A 40 -7.83 5.03 0.43
CA LEU A 40 -7.01 3.85 0.65
C LEU A 40 -6.24 3.88 1.97
N ILE A 41 -5.74 5.05 2.37
CA ILE A 41 -5.08 5.23 3.67
C ILE A 41 -6.08 4.96 4.81
N ASN A 42 -7.27 5.54 4.74
CA ASN A 42 -8.28 5.48 5.81
C ASN A 42 -9.28 4.33 5.65
N MET A 43 -9.06 3.41 4.70
CA MET A 43 -10.07 2.43 4.25
C MET A 43 -10.55 1.52 5.39
N PHE A 44 -9.65 1.15 6.30
CA PHE A 44 -9.95 0.24 7.40
C PHE A 44 -10.34 0.94 8.71
N ASP A 45 -10.10 2.25 8.83
CA ASP A 45 -10.42 2.99 10.05
C ASP A 45 -11.93 3.06 10.29
N HIS A 46 -12.71 3.08 9.21
CA HIS A 46 -14.16 3.16 9.24
C HIS A 46 -14.85 1.80 9.04
N ASP A 47 -14.14 0.73 8.66
CA ASP A 47 -14.70 -0.62 8.44
C ASP A 47 -14.45 -1.54 9.66
N ARG A 48 -15.03 -1.16 10.80
CA ARG A 48 -15.00 -2.00 12.00
C ARG A 48 -16.17 -2.99 11.98
N SER A 49 -15.86 -4.26 11.78
CA SER A 49 -16.85 -5.35 11.81
C SER A 49 -16.38 -6.51 12.70
N ALA A 50 -17.34 -7.19 13.34
CA ALA A 50 -17.11 -8.29 14.29
C ALA A 50 -16.40 -9.52 13.69
N THR A 51 -16.28 -9.61 12.37
CA THR A 51 -15.58 -10.68 11.63
C THR A 51 -14.23 -10.25 11.08
N ARG A 52 -13.94 -8.95 10.98
CA ARG A 52 -12.74 -8.43 10.32
C ARG A 52 -11.58 -8.08 11.27
N GLY A 53 -11.79 -8.18 12.57
CA GLY A 53 -10.76 -7.89 13.57
C GLY A 53 -10.21 -6.47 13.42
N GLU A 54 -8.95 -6.26 13.78
CA GLU A 54 -8.24 -4.99 13.57
C GLU A 54 -7.46 -5.04 12.24
N MET A 55 -7.94 -4.32 11.24
CA MET A 55 -7.26 -4.11 9.97
C MET A 55 -6.71 -2.68 9.92
N ALA A 56 -5.51 -2.51 9.39
CA ALA A 56 -4.88 -1.20 9.25
C ALA A 56 -4.04 -1.13 7.97
N THR A 57 -4.14 -0.02 7.25
CA THR A 57 -3.26 0.27 6.11
C THR A 57 -1.87 0.60 6.64
N ARG A 58 -0.87 -0.24 6.35
CA ARG A 58 0.50 -0.09 6.88
C ARG A 58 1.41 0.79 6.03
N GLY A 59 1.14 0.87 4.72
CA GLY A 59 1.92 1.67 3.81
C GLY A 59 1.23 1.80 2.46
N LEU A 60 1.40 2.96 1.83
CA LEU A 60 0.93 3.25 0.48
C LEU A 60 2.10 3.82 -0.30
N HIS A 61 2.52 3.11 -1.34
CA HIS A 61 3.61 3.52 -2.22
C HIS A 61 3.02 3.85 -3.59
N VAL A 62 3.15 5.12 -3.99
CA VAL A 62 2.59 5.63 -5.25
C VAL A 62 3.75 5.94 -6.19
N PHE A 63 3.69 5.32 -7.37
CA PHE A 63 4.61 5.60 -8.47
C PHE A 63 3.83 6.36 -9.54
N SER A 64 4.31 7.57 -9.86
CA SER A 64 3.75 8.40 -10.92
C SER A 64 4.76 8.55 -12.06
N HIS A 65 4.26 8.60 -13.28
CA HIS A 65 5.07 8.74 -14.48
C HIS A 65 4.79 10.09 -15.16
N PRO A 66 5.82 10.71 -15.77
CA PRO A 66 5.62 11.94 -16.54
C PRO A 66 4.85 11.69 -17.85
N ASP A 67 4.88 10.46 -18.38
CA ASP A 67 4.17 10.09 -19.61
C ASP A 67 2.93 9.24 -19.32
N THR A 68 1.87 9.50 -20.09
CA THR A 68 0.59 8.80 -20.16
C THR A 68 0.71 7.29 -20.39
N PHE A 69 1.76 6.84 -21.07
CA PHE A 69 2.01 5.42 -21.35
C PHE A 69 2.92 4.74 -20.32
N GLY A 70 3.49 5.50 -19.38
CA GLY A 70 4.39 5.01 -18.35
C GLY A 70 5.86 5.04 -18.79
N ALA A 71 6.73 5.51 -17.89
CA ALA A 71 8.17 5.59 -18.14
C ALA A 71 8.94 4.34 -17.68
N ALA A 72 8.31 3.47 -16.89
CA ALA A 72 8.92 2.24 -16.40
C ALA A 72 7.88 1.10 -16.32
N PRO A 73 8.31 -0.16 -16.51
CA PRO A 73 7.44 -1.31 -16.33
C PRO A 73 6.94 -1.44 -14.89
N ALA A 74 5.67 -1.80 -14.72
CA ALA A 74 5.03 -1.88 -13.41
C ALA A 74 5.66 -2.94 -12.48
N HIS A 75 6.14 -4.06 -13.04
CA HIS A 75 6.79 -5.11 -12.25
C HIS A 75 8.08 -4.60 -11.60
N THR A 76 8.88 -3.81 -12.32
CA THR A 76 10.13 -3.23 -11.81
C THR A 76 9.89 -2.30 -10.63
N LEU A 77 8.79 -1.54 -10.66
CA LEU A 77 8.43 -0.64 -9.56
C LEU A 77 7.93 -1.41 -8.34
N ALA A 78 7.17 -2.48 -8.57
CA ALA A 78 6.68 -3.32 -7.49
C ALA A 78 7.80 -4.13 -6.80
N ASP A 79 8.82 -4.55 -7.55
CA ASP A 79 9.97 -5.30 -7.03
C ASP A 79 10.91 -4.46 -6.16
N ARG A 80 10.81 -3.12 -6.24
CA ARG A 80 11.50 -2.19 -5.34
C ARG A 80 10.96 -2.25 -3.91
N ILE A 81 9.74 -2.73 -3.73
CA ILE A 81 9.12 -2.89 -2.40
C ILE A 81 9.27 -4.35 -1.98
N ARG A 82 10.26 -4.59 -1.13
CA ARG A 82 10.59 -5.91 -0.63
C ARG A 82 10.07 -6.08 0.78
N THR A 83 9.34 -7.17 1.00
CA THR A 83 8.82 -7.53 2.32
C THR A 83 9.47 -8.83 2.77
N GLN A 84 10.11 -8.81 3.93
CA GLN A 84 10.79 -9.98 4.51
C GLN A 84 10.27 -10.26 5.91
N LYS A 85 10.00 -11.53 6.22
CA LYS A 85 9.75 -11.95 7.60
C LYS A 85 11.06 -11.94 8.37
N ILE A 86 11.08 -11.28 9.52
CA ILE A 86 12.25 -11.23 10.41
C ILE A 86 12.06 -12.05 11.70
N SER A 87 10.83 -12.48 12.00
CA SER A 87 10.56 -13.33 13.15
C SER A 87 11.01 -14.79 12.94
N THR A 88 11.51 -15.40 14.01
CA THR A 88 11.87 -16.83 14.05
C THR A 88 10.63 -17.73 14.02
N GLY A 89 9.52 -17.28 14.61
CA GLY A 89 8.24 -17.99 14.67
C GLY A 89 7.23 -17.60 13.58
N GLU A 90 5.96 -17.94 13.83
CA GLU A 90 4.84 -17.40 13.07
C GLU A 90 4.69 -15.90 13.36
N PRO A 91 4.57 -15.04 12.33
CA PRO A 91 4.38 -13.62 12.56
C PRO A 91 3.02 -13.36 13.21
N ARG A 92 3.00 -12.47 14.20
CA ARG A 92 1.78 -12.06 14.93
C ARG A 92 1.59 -10.54 14.95
N SER A 93 2.59 -9.81 14.47
CA SER A 93 2.59 -8.35 14.44
C SER A 93 3.23 -7.81 13.17
N PHE A 94 3.04 -6.50 12.95
CA PHE A 94 3.70 -5.80 11.86
C PHE A 94 5.22 -5.76 12.04
N HIS A 95 5.70 -5.71 13.29
CA HIS A 95 7.13 -5.68 13.63
C HIS A 95 7.84 -6.99 13.29
N ASP A 96 7.12 -8.07 13.03
CA ASP A 96 7.69 -9.34 12.54
C ASP A 96 8.07 -9.28 11.06
N HIS A 97 7.78 -8.17 10.38
CA HIS A 97 8.09 -7.94 8.98
C HIS A 97 8.98 -6.71 8.82
N LYS A 98 9.98 -6.82 7.96
CA LYS A 98 10.77 -5.71 7.47
C LYS A 98 10.30 -5.35 6.06
N ILE A 99 9.96 -4.08 5.86
CA ILE A 99 9.67 -3.52 4.54
C ILE A 99 10.87 -2.68 4.12
N ASP A 100 11.47 -3.06 3.02
CA ASP A 100 12.59 -2.38 2.38
C ASP A 100 12.09 -1.75 1.09
N VAL A 101 12.40 -0.46 0.91
CA VAL A 101 11.97 0.32 -0.25
C VAL A 101 13.21 0.83 -0.94
N ASP A 102 13.44 0.34 -2.15
CA ASP A 102 14.54 0.79 -2.99
C ASP A 102 14.18 2.11 -3.67
N ASP A 103 14.55 3.19 -2.99
CA ASP A 103 14.33 4.57 -3.39
C ASP A 103 15.42 5.13 -4.32
N ASP A 104 16.46 4.36 -4.63
CA ASP A 104 17.54 4.84 -5.49
C ASP A 104 16.97 5.23 -6.86
N HIS A 105 17.24 6.48 -7.26
CA HIS A 105 16.83 7.10 -8.53
C HIS A 105 15.33 7.43 -8.70
N LEU A 106 14.51 7.45 -7.63
CA LEU A 106 13.11 7.89 -7.76
C LEU A 106 12.99 9.43 -7.67
N HIS A 107 12.47 10.08 -8.70
CA HIS A 107 12.17 11.51 -8.65
C HIS A 107 11.19 11.82 -7.49
N PRO A 108 11.45 12.87 -6.68
CA PRO A 108 10.60 13.20 -5.55
C PRO A 108 9.20 13.62 -6.02
N HIS A 109 8.17 12.96 -5.52
CA HIS A 109 6.77 13.35 -5.72
C HIS A 109 6.27 14.18 -4.52
N PRO A 110 5.42 15.20 -4.72
CA PRO A 110 4.90 16.07 -3.65
C PRO A 110 3.94 15.42 -2.64
N HIS A 111 3.59 14.14 -2.76
CA HIS A 111 2.69 13.50 -1.79
C HIS A 111 3.49 12.84 -0.67
N PRO A 112 3.07 13.01 0.60
CA PRO A 112 3.81 12.49 1.74
C PRO A 112 3.90 10.96 1.64
N ARG A 113 5.13 10.45 1.56
CA ARG A 113 5.41 9.03 1.77
C ARG A 113 5.19 8.76 3.24
N MET A 114 4.12 8.05 3.59
CA MET A 114 3.95 7.55 4.94
C MET A 114 4.77 6.26 5.08
N THR A 115 6.10 6.41 5.09
CA THR A 115 6.97 5.37 5.63
C THR A 115 6.82 5.43 7.14
N ALA A 116 6.05 4.48 7.70
CA ALA A 116 6.09 4.22 9.13
C ALA A 116 7.48 3.67 9.50
N ARG A 117 8.49 4.55 9.56
CA ARG A 117 9.73 4.29 10.30
C ARG A 117 9.36 4.36 11.79
N GLY A 118 8.68 3.32 12.25
CA GLY A 118 8.46 3.07 13.66
C GLY A 118 9.78 2.63 14.29
N GLN A 119 10.67 3.59 14.52
CA GLN A 119 11.63 3.49 15.61
C GLN A 119 10.82 3.84 16.86
N CYS A 120 10.23 2.82 17.48
CA CYS A 120 9.81 2.96 18.87
C CYS A 120 11.07 2.91 19.76
N PRO A 121 11.11 3.72 20.84
CA PRO A 121 12.20 3.74 21.81
C PRO A 121 12.36 2.43 22.57
#